data_AF-A0A257TGZ9-F1
#
_entry.id   AF-A0A257TGZ9-F1
#
_cell.length_a   1.000
_cell.length_b   1.000
_cell.length_c   1.000
_cell.angle_alpha   90.00
_cell.angle_beta   90.00
_cell.angle_gamma   90.00
#
_symmetry.space_group_name_H-M   'P 1'
#
loop_
_entity.id
_entity.type
_entity.pdbx_description
1 polymer ?
#
loop_
_entity_poly.entity_id
_entity_poly.type
_entity_poly.pdbx_seq_one_letter_code
_entity_poly.pdbx_strand_id
1 'polypeptide(L)'
;MLIYVHQFLNALVFSALVEGAVVLLLCLLLRKGRQTILATISVAVFGTMGTIPYVWFVFPTIFWYSANTALYTAEGFAFVAEALLYRFVGKLSMRQAFLFSLLANAASYFLGRVLFG
;
A
#
# COMPACT_ATOMS: atom_id res chain seq x y z
N MET A 1 11.34 -20.97 5.84
CA MET A 1 11.87 -19.96 4.90
C MET A 1 11.06 -19.89 3.60
N LEU A 2 10.96 -20.96 2.81
CA LEU A 2 10.19 -20.96 1.54
C LEU A 2 8.71 -20.57 1.73
N ILE A 3 8.03 -21.13 2.75
CA ILE A 3 6.63 -20.80 3.05
C ILE A 3 6.45 -19.29 3.31
N TYR A 4 7.37 -18.67 4.07
CA TYR A 4 7.33 -17.24 4.38
C TYR A 4 7.49 -16.38 3.12
N VAL A 5 8.40 -16.77 2.23
CA VAL A 5 8.59 -16.06 0.94
C VAL A 5 7.35 -16.20 0.06
N HIS A 6 6.70 -17.35 0.01
CA HIS A 6 5.44 -17.51 -0.72
C HIS A 6 4.31 -16.66 -0.13
N GLN A 7 4.18 -16.61 1.19
CA GLN A 7 3.20 -15.74 1.85
C GLN A 7 3.47 -14.25 1.56
N PHE A 8 4.74 -13.84 1.62
CA PHE A 8 5.17 -12.49 1.24
C PHE A 8 4.79 -12.19 -0.22
N LEU A 9 5.13 -13.06 -1.17
CA LEU A 9 4.84 -12.85 -2.59
C LEU A 9 3.33 -12.79 -2.86
N ASN A 10 2.55 -13.64 -2.19
CA ASN A 10 1.10 -13.60 -2.27
C ASN A 10 0.54 -12.28 -1.73
N ALA A 11 1.01 -11.84 -0.56
CA ALA A 11 0.61 -10.57 0.03
C ALA A 11 1.03 -9.37 -0.85
N LEU A 12 2.22 -9.42 -1.45
CA LEU A 12 2.74 -8.40 -2.35
C LEU A 12 1.86 -8.24 -3.59
N VAL A 13 1.62 -9.35 -4.31
CA VAL A 13 0.79 -9.35 -5.53
C VAL A 13 -0.64 -8.96 -5.20
N PHE A 14 -1.20 -9.53 -4.13
CA PHE A 14 -2.56 -9.22 -3.70
C PHE A 14 -2.73 -7.73 -3.38
N SER A 15 -1.84 -7.16 -2.56
CA SER A 15 -1.93 -5.76 -2.15
C SER A 15 -1.75 -4.83 -3.35
N ALA A 16 -0.78 -5.10 -4.23
CA ALA A 16 -0.57 -4.29 -5.44
C ALA A 16 -1.82 -4.28 -6.36
N LEU A 17 -2.51 -5.42 -6.48
CA LEU A 17 -3.75 -5.51 -7.26
C LEU A 17 -4.91 -4.75 -6.59
N VAL A 18 -5.12 -4.97 -5.30
CA VAL A 18 -6.22 -4.33 -4.55
C VAL A 18 -6.02 -2.81 -4.50
N GLU A 19 -4.82 -2.36 -4.14
CA GLU A 19 -4.50 -0.93 -4.01
C GLU A 19 -4.55 -0.23 -5.38
N GLY A 20 -4.02 -0.87 -6.42
CA GLY A 20 -4.15 -0.39 -7.80
C GLY A 20 -5.61 -0.24 -8.24
N ALA A 21 -6.47 -1.22 -7.91
CA ALA A 21 -7.89 -1.16 -8.22
C ALA A 21 -8.63 -0.05 -7.45
N VAL A 22 -8.34 0.11 -6.15
CA VAL A 22 -8.92 1.17 -5.31
C VAL A 22 -8.50 2.55 -5.83
N VAL A 23 -7.23 2.75 -6.12
CA VAL A 23 -6.70 4.02 -6.66
C VAL A 23 -7.29 4.34 -8.03
N LEU A 24 -7.43 3.34 -8.90
CA LEU A 24 -8.12 3.49 -10.19
C LEU A 24 -9.55 3.97 -9.97
N LEU A 25 -10.32 3.28 -9.11
CA LEU A 25 -11.70 3.64 -8.81
C LEU A 25 -11.80 5.07 -8.27
N LEU A 26 -10.96 5.44 -7.30
CA LEU A 26 -10.95 6.79 -6.74
C LEU A 26 -10.58 7.85 -7.78
N CYS A 27 -9.62 7.56 -8.67
CA CYS A 27 -9.30 8.48 -9.76
C CYS A 27 -10.47 8.66 -10.73
N LEU A 28 -11.20 7.59 -11.06
CA LEU A 28 -12.38 7.63 -11.93
C LEU A 28 -13.53 8.41 -11.26
N LEU A 29 -13.79 8.18 -9.98
CA LEU A 29 -14.81 8.91 -9.21
C LEU A 29 -14.52 10.42 -9.16
N LEU A 30 -13.25 10.79 -9.01
CA LEU A 30 -12.80 12.19 -9.02
C LEU A 30 -12.56 12.75 -10.43
N ARG A 31 -12.92 12.01 -11.50
CA ARG A 31 -12.77 12.41 -12.91
C ARG A 31 -11.37 12.93 -13.24
N LYS A 32 -10.33 12.30 -12.69
CA LYS A 32 -8.94 12.68 -12.96
C LYS A 32 -8.59 12.45 -14.44
N GLY A 33 -7.69 13.27 -14.98
CA GLY A 33 -7.21 13.12 -16.35
C GLY A 33 -6.40 11.82 -16.54
N ARG A 34 -6.39 11.28 -17.76
CA ARG A 34 -5.72 10.01 -18.10
C ARG A 34 -4.26 9.95 -17.64
N GLN A 35 -3.49 11.04 -17.79
CA GLN A 35 -2.10 11.08 -17.35
C GLN A 35 -1.97 10.95 -15.82
N THR A 36 -2.84 11.62 -15.05
CA THR A 36 -2.88 11.51 -13.59
C THR A 36 -3.31 10.11 -13.16
N ILE A 37 -4.29 9.51 -13.82
CA ILE A 37 -4.73 8.13 -13.56
C ILE A 37 -3.55 7.17 -13.70
N LEU A 38 -2.88 7.20 -14.86
CA LEU A 38 -1.75 6.31 -15.13
C LEU A 38 -0.61 6.52 -14.13
N ALA A 39 -0.25 7.77 -13.85
CA ALA A 39 0.80 8.08 -12.88
C ALA A 39 0.44 7.56 -11.47
N THR A 40 -0.80 7.79 -11.02
CA THR A 40 -1.22 7.42 -9.65
C THR A 40 -1.34 5.90 -9.50
N ILE A 41 -1.81 5.18 -10.52
CA ILE A 41 -1.88 3.71 -10.49
C ILE A 41 -0.48 3.09 -10.52
N SER A 42 0.42 3.61 -11.36
CA SER A 42 1.83 3.16 -11.34
C SER A 42 2.43 3.38 -9.95
N VAL A 43 2.15 4.52 -9.32
CA VAL A 43 2.60 4.79 -7.95
C VAL A 43 1.98 3.82 -6.95
N ALA A 44 0.70 3.45 -7.09
CA ALA A 44 0.10 2.43 -6.24
C ALA A 44 0.91 1.14 -6.35
N VAL A 45 1.01 0.56 -7.56
CA VAL A 45 1.69 -0.72 -7.77
C VAL A 45 3.16 -0.69 -7.33
N PHE A 46 3.94 0.27 -7.82
CA PHE A 46 5.38 0.34 -7.50
C PHE A 46 5.64 0.83 -6.08
N GLY A 47 4.75 1.66 -5.53
CA GLY A 47 4.78 2.09 -4.14
C GLY A 47 4.60 0.90 -3.21
N THR A 48 3.55 0.11 -3.41
CA THR A 48 3.29 -1.14 -2.66
C THR A 48 4.47 -2.12 -2.79
N MET A 49 5.01 -2.28 -4.01
CA MET A 49 6.19 -3.13 -4.23
C MET A 49 7.43 -2.64 -3.48
N GLY A 50 7.54 -1.33 -3.26
CA GLY A 50 8.59 -0.71 -2.48
C GLY A 50 8.36 -0.82 -0.98
N THR A 51 7.12 -0.65 -0.49
CA THR A 51 6.81 -0.60 0.95
C THR A 51 6.68 -1.98 1.60
N ILE A 52 6.03 -2.95 0.93
CA ILE A 52 5.77 -4.29 1.50
C ILE A 52 7.04 -5.05 1.91
N PRO A 53 8.16 -5.02 1.16
CA PRO A 53 9.41 -5.63 1.63
C PRO A 53 9.90 -5.07 2.98
N TYR A 54 9.71 -3.78 3.24
CA TYR A 54 10.04 -3.21 4.55
C TYR A 54 9.08 -3.72 5.63
N VAL A 55 7.79 -3.74 5.34
CA VAL A 55 6.75 -4.26 6.25
C VAL A 55 7.03 -5.71 6.65
N TRP A 56 7.46 -6.56 5.71
CA TRP A 56 7.68 -7.99 5.96
C TRP A 56 9.08 -8.35 6.48
N PHE A 57 10.13 -7.62 6.11
CA PHE A 57 11.51 -8.04 6.44
C PHE A 57 12.22 -7.07 7.39
N VAL A 58 11.88 -5.78 7.37
CA VAL A 58 12.59 -4.76 8.15
C VAL A 58 11.90 -4.51 9.48
N PHE A 59 10.60 -4.21 9.48
CA PHE A 59 9.86 -3.90 10.71
C PHE A 59 9.82 -5.05 11.73
N PRO A 60 9.57 -6.32 11.35
CA PRO A 60 9.60 -7.43 12.30
C PRO A 60 10.98 -7.65 12.93
N THR A 61 12.04 -7.33 12.19
CA THR A 61 13.43 -7.43 12.67
C THR A 61 13.76 -6.33 13.67
N ILE A 62 13.33 -5.09 13.41
CA ILE A 62 13.56 -3.94 14.31
C ILE A 62 12.72 -4.07 15.58
N PHE A 63 11.46 -4.52 15.46
CA PHE A 63 10.49 -4.61 16.56
C PHE A 63 10.23 -6.06 16.99
N TRP A 64 11.28 -6.87 17.05
CA TRP A 64 11.21 -8.30 17.36
C TRP A 64 10.53 -8.63 18.70
N TYR A 65 10.50 -7.68 19.64
CA TYR A 65 9.92 -7.81 20.97
C TYR A 65 8.40 -7.62 21.02
N SER A 66 7.76 -7.08 19.96
CA SER A 66 6.31 -6.84 19.93
C SER A 66 5.76 -6.87 18.51
N ALA A 67 5.05 -7.95 18.18
CA ALA A 67 4.39 -8.11 16.88
C ALA A 67 3.37 -6.99 16.59
N ASN A 68 2.63 -6.54 17.61
CA ASN A 68 1.66 -5.46 17.46
C ASN A 68 2.35 -4.12 17.17
N THR A 69 3.45 -3.82 17.87
CA THR A 69 4.22 -2.59 17.62
C THR A 69 4.85 -2.62 16.23
N ALA A 70 5.41 -3.78 15.82
CA ALA A 70 5.93 -3.97 14.47
C ALA A 70 4.86 -3.69 13.41
N LEU A 71 3.68 -4.30 13.57
CA LEU A 71 2.56 -4.14 12.65
C LEU A 71 2.10 -2.68 12.57
N TYR A 72 1.71 -2.05 13.67
CA TYR A 72 1.18 -0.68 13.63
C TYR A 72 2.19 0.34 13.10
N THR A 73 3.48 0.16 13.40
CA THR A 73 4.52 1.05 12.89
C THR A 73 4.75 0.83 11.39
N ALA A 74 4.71 -0.42 10.93
CA ALA A 74 4.85 -0.76 9.53
C ALA A 74 3.69 -0.23 8.68
N GLU A 75 2.45 -0.39 9.16
CA GLU A 75 1.24 0.16 8.52
C GLU A 75 1.28 1.69 8.47
N GLY A 76 1.68 2.34 9.57
CA GLY A 76 1.86 3.79 9.61
C GLY A 76 2.94 4.29 8.64
N PHE A 77 4.03 3.53 8.50
CA PHE A 77 5.07 3.81 7.51
C PHE A 77 4.55 3.68 6.09
N ALA A 78 3.90 2.57 5.74
CA ALA A 78 3.35 2.34 4.40
C ALA A 78 2.37 3.45 4.01
N PHE A 79 1.43 3.76 4.92
CA PHE A 79 0.47 4.85 4.76
C PHE A 79 1.13 6.20 4.43
N VAL A 80 2.14 6.61 5.21
CA VAL A 80 2.81 7.90 5.00
C VAL A 80 3.67 7.86 3.74
N ALA A 81 4.46 6.80 3.53
CA ALA A 81 5.34 6.67 2.38
C ALA A 81 4.55 6.72 1.07
N GLU A 82 3.46 5.96 0.97
CA GLU A 82 2.61 5.94 -0.22
C GLU A 82 1.86 7.24 -0.43
N ALA A 83 1.38 7.89 0.63
CA ALA A 83 0.79 9.22 0.53
C ALA A 83 1.78 10.24 -0.06
N LEU A 84 3.04 10.20 0.35
CA LEU A 84 4.07 11.07 -0.21
C LEU A 84 4.34 10.74 -1.69
N LEU A 85 4.38 9.46 -2.07
CA LEU A 85 4.53 9.08 -3.47
C LEU A 85 3.34 9.54 -4.33
N TYR A 86 2.10 9.38 -3.85
CA TYR A 86 0.91 9.89 -4.54
C TYR A 86 0.94 11.42 -4.69
N ARG A 87 1.50 12.13 -3.71
CA ARG A 87 1.67 13.59 -3.79
C ARG A 87 2.72 13.97 -4.84
N PHE A 88 3.94 13.44 -4.74
CA PHE A 88 5.06 13.91 -5.54
C PHE A 88 5.06 13.35 -6.96
N VAL A 89 4.69 12.08 -7.12
CA VAL A 89 4.69 11.39 -8.41
C VAL A 89 3.30 11.36 -9.04
N GLY A 90 2.27 11.01 -8.24
CA GLY A 90 0.87 11.00 -8.69
C GLY A 90 0.26 12.40 -8.89
N LYS A 91 0.95 13.46 -8.43
CA LYS A 91 0.51 14.87 -8.51
C LYS A 91 -0.85 15.14 -7.84
N LEU A 92 -1.24 14.32 -6.86
CA LEU A 92 -2.45 14.56 -6.08
C LEU A 92 -2.24 15.73 -5.11
N SER A 93 -3.32 16.39 -4.69
CA SER A 93 -3.25 17.29 -3.54
C SER A 93 -2.92 16.49 -2.26
N MET A 94 -2.30 17.11 -1.24
CA MET A 94 -1.97 16.38 0.00
C MET A 94 -3.19 15.69 0.60
N ARG A 95 -4.34 16.38 0.67
CA ARG A 95 -5.58 15.80 1.17
C ARG A 95 -6.01 14.55 0.38
N GLN A 96 -5.93 14.61 -0.95
CA GLN A 96 -6.24 13.46 -1.81
C GLN A 96 -5.23 12.33 -1.63
N ALA A 97 -3.94 12.66 -1.53
CA ALA A 97 -2.88 11.68 -1.41
C ALA A 97 -3.00 10.85 -0.11
N PHE A 98 -3.27 11.51 1.02
CA PHE A 98 -3.53 10.82 2.29
C PHE A 98 -4.84 10.02 2.24
N LEU A 99 -5.91 10.56 1.67
CA LEU A 99 -7.17 9.83 1.54
C LEU A 99 -7.01 8.57 0.67
N PHE A 100 -6.29 8.68 -0.44
CA PHE A 100 -6.02 7.56 -1.35
C PHE A 100 -5.19 6.49 -0.65
N SER A 101 -4.10 6.90 0.01
CA SER A 101 -3.25 5.97 0.76
C SER A 101 -4.03 5.26 1.87
N LEU A 102 -4.84 5.98 2.65
CA LEU A 102 -5.65 5.41 3.71
C LEU A 102 -6.63 4.36 3.17
N LEU A 103 -7.37 4.69 2.12
CA LEU A 103 -8.39 3.79 1.55
C LEU A 103 -7.75 2.58 0.86
N ALA A 104 -6.62 2.76 0.18
CA ALA A 104 -5.88 1.70 -0.46
C ALA A 104 -5.34 0.69 0.58
N ASN A 105 -4.58 1.18 1.58
CA ASN A 105 -4.01 0.35 2.65
C ASN A 105 -5.11 -0.33 3.49
N ALA A 106 -6.17 0.40 3.84
CA ALA A 106 -7.28 -0.19 4.57
C ALA A 106 -7.94 -1.31 3.76
N ALA A 107 -8.18 -1.11 2.47
CA ALA A 107 -8.77 -2.13 1.62
C ALA A 107 -7.88 -3.37 1.50
N SER A 108 -6.58 -3.21 1.23
CA SER A 108 -5.65 -4.35 1.14
C SER A 108 -5.52 -5.09 2.46
N TYR A 109 -5.40 -4.37 3.60
CA TYR A 109 -5.35 -4.96 4.93
C TYR A 109 -6.61 -5.75 5.27
N PHE A 110 -7.80 -5.15 5.17
CA PHE A 110 -9.05 -5.80 5.58
C PHE A 110 -9.42 -6.95 4.64
N LEU A 111 -9.27 -6.78 3.32
CA LEU A 111 -9.54 -7.87 2.37
C LEU A 111 -8.52 -8.99 2.51
N GLY A 112 -7.25 -8.67 2.74
CA GLY A 112 -6.21 -9.66 2.99
C GLY A 112 -6.51 -10.48 4.24
N ARG A 113 -6.97 -9.83 5.32
CA ARG A 113 -7.36 -10.50 6.56
C ARG A 113 -8.58 -11.41 6.40
N VAL A 114 -9.53 -11.06 5.53
CA VAL A 114 -10.71 -11.91 5.26
C VAL A 114 -10.36 -13.12 4.41
N LEU A 115 -9.40 -12.99 3.48
CA LEU A 115 -9.04 -14.05 2.53
C LEU A 115 -7.92 -14.98 3.03
N PHE A 116 -7.00 -14.45 3.84
CA PHE A 116 -5.79 -15.15 4.27
C PHE A 116 -5.59 -15.21 5.79
N GLY A 117 -6.45 -14.54 6.57
CA GLY A 117 -6.44 -14.57 8.04
C GLY A 117 -7.29 -15.68 8.61
#